data_AF-A0A3B0FZF9-F1
#
_entry.id   AF-A0A3B0FZF9-F1
#
_cell.length_a   1.000
_cell.length_b   1.000
_cell.length_c   1.000
_cell.angle_alpha   90.00
_cell.angle_beta   90.00
_cell.angle_gamma   90.00
#
_symmetry.space_group_name_H-M   'P 1'
#
loop_
_entity.id
_entity.type
_entity.pdbx_description
1 polymer ?
#
loop_
_entity_poly.entity_id
_entity_poly.type
_entity_poly.pdbx_seq_one_letter_code
_entity_poly.pdbx_strand_id
1 'polypeptide(L)'
;MTKEPEARALMAIIDRLAARFPQEQRSVIEDVVAEEHALLDDGPIRDYIPVLVERAAKLRLAHSQPDRLGQVAPAGGTIGV
;
A
#
# COMPACT_ATOMS: atom_id res chain seq x y z
N MET A 1 21.42 -2.34 -13.06
CA MET A 1 21.36 -3.53 -12.20
C MET A 1 20.89 -3.03 -10.84
N THR A 2 19.66 -3.25 -10.35
CA THR A 2 18.74 -4.38 -10.58
C THR A 2 17.34 -3.93 -10.10
N LYS A 3 16.41 -3.54 -10.99
CA LYS A 3 15.03 -3.13 -10.61
C LYS A 3 14.09 -4.33 -10.36
N GLU A 4 14.40 -5.48 -10.96
CA GLU A 4 13.61 -6.72 -10.83
C GLU A 4 13.45 -7.28 -9.40
N PRO A 5 14.48 -7.33 -8.53
CA PRO A 5 14.32 -7.80 -7.16
C PRO A 5 13.49 -6.83 -6.31
N GLU A 6 13.55 -5.54 -6.60
CA GLU A 6 12.84 -4.48 -5.89
C GLU A 6 11.34 -4.53 -6.17
N ALA A 7 10.95 -4.65 -7.44
CA ALA A 7 9.54 -4.81 -7.82
C ALA A 7 8.92 -6.06 -7.17
N ARG A 8 9.64 -7.19 -7.15
CA ARG A 8 9.19 -8.42 -6.49
C ARG A 8 9.08 -8.26 -4.97
N ALA A 9 10.00 -7.51 -4.35
CA ALA A 9 9.94 -7.21 -2.92
C ALA A 9 8.73 -6.34 -2.58
N LEU A 10 8.41 -5.34 -3.41
CA LEU A 10 7.23 -4.49 -3.25
C LEU A 10 5.93 -5.28 -3.38
N MET A 11 5.80 -6.17 -4.37
CA MET A 11 4.61 -7.04 -4.49
C MET A 11 4.42 -7.92 -3.24
N ALA A 12 5.50 -8.50 -2.71
CA ALA A 12 5.43 -9.28 -1.48
C ALA A 12 5.04 -8.44 -0.25
N ILE A 13 5.40 -7.15 -0.22
CA ILE A 13 4.95 -6.20 0.81
C ILE A 13 3.45 -5.92 0.67
N ILE A 14 2.97 -5.66 -0.55
CA ILE A 14 1.55 -5.42 -0.84
C ILE A 14 0.70 -6.61 -0.38
N ASP A 15 1.10 -7.84 -0.70
CA ASP A 15 0.37 -9.04 -0.29
C ASP A 15 0.33 -9.18 1.24
N ARG A 16 1.44 -8.90 1.94
CA ARG A 16 1.48 -8.90 3.41
C ARG A 16 0.59 -7.83 4.02
N LEU A 17 0.56 -6.63 3.43
CA LEU A 17 -0.28 -5.53 3.89
C LEU A 17 -1.76 -5.83 3.64
N ALA A 18 -2.12 -6.39 2.49
CA ALA A 18 -3.49 -6.79 2.17
C ALA A 18 -4.00 -7.88 3.12
N ALA A 19 -3.16 -8.85 3.48
CA ALA A 19 -3.50 -9.85 4.49
C ALA A 19 -3.65 -9.24 5.90
N ARG A 20 -2.91 -8.18 6.22
CA ARG A 20 -2.94 -7.49 7.52
C ARG A 20 -4.10 -6.50 7.65
N PHE A 21 -4.51 -5.89 6.54
CA PHE A 21 -5.57 -4.89 6.45
C PHE A 21 -6.65 -5.35 5.46
N PRO A 22 -7.40 -6.43 5.76
CA PRO A 22 -8.40 -6.99 4.84
C PRO A 22 -9.59 -6.05 4.57
N GLN A 23 -9.75 -5.00 5.39
CA GLN A 23 -10.77 -3.97 5.19
C GLN A 23 -10.34 -2.84 4.25
N GLU A 24 -9.07 -2.79 3.87
CA GLU A 24 -8.54 -1.83 2.91
C GLU A 24 -8.56 -2.45 1.51
N GLN A 25 -8.93 -1.65 0.52
CA GLN A 25 -8.87 -2.11 -0.87
C GLN A 25 -7.41 -2.28 -1.29
N ARG A 26 -7.10 -3.38 -1.99
CA ARG A 26 -5.76 -3.66 -2.49
C ARG A 26 -5.16 -2.50 -3.30
N SER A 27 -5.98 -1.83 -4.12
CA SER A 27 -5.56 -0.64 -4.89
C SER A 27 -5.03 0.47 -3.99
N VAL A 28 -5.67 0.74 -2.84
CA VAL A 28 -5.21 1.78 -1.90
C VAL A 28 -3.88 1.38 -1.25
N ILE A 29 -3.72 0.09 -0.96
CA ILE A 29 -2.45 -0.43 -0.42
C ILE A 29 -1.33 -0.29 -1.46
N GLU A 30 -1.62 -0.60 -2.73
CA GLU A 30 -0.69 -0.45 -3.85
C GLU A 30 -0.28 1.02 -4.04
N ASP A 31 -1.24 1.95 -4.02
CA ASP A 31 -1.00 3.39 -4.14
C ASP A 31 -0.12 3.90 -2.99
N VAL A 32 -0.45 3.53 -1.74
CA VAL A 32 0.34 3.92 -0.56
C VAL A 32 1.77 3.38 -0.67
N VAL A 33 1.95 2.11 -1.05
CA VAL A 33 3.29 1.52 -1.20
C VAL A 33 4.08 2.21 -2.30
N ALA A 34 3.46 2.56 -3.42
CA ALA A 34 4.09 3.28 -4.52
C ALA A 34 4.49 4.72 -4.14
N GLU A 35 3.63 5.43 -3.41
CA GLU A 35 3.92 6.78 -2.90
C GLU A 35 5.11 6.76 -1.94
N GLU A 36 5.11 5.88 -0.93
CA GLU A 36 6.21 5.78 0.04
C GLU A 36 7.51 5.33 -0.65
N HIS A 37 7.42 4.47 -1.68
CA HIS A 37 8.58 4.07 -2.48
C HIS A 37 9.19 5.23 -3.27
N ALA A 38 8.34 6.06 -3.91
CA ALA A 38 8.79 7.23 -4.66
C ALA A 38 9.51 8.26 -3.80
N LEU A 39 9.13 8.42 -2.53
CA LEU A 39 9.80 9.32 -1.57
C LEU A 39 11.25 8.87 -1.25
N LEU A 40 11.55 7.60 -1.45
CA LEU A 40 12.84 6.98 -1.15
C LEU A 40 13.71 6.77 -2.40
N ASP A 41 13.20 7.08 -3.59
CA ASP A 41 13.84 6.79 -4.88
C ASP A 41 15.12 7.63 -5.12
N ASP A 42 15.31 8.71 -4.37
CA ASP A 42 16.44 9.66 -4.50
C ASP A 42 17.70 9.23 -3.71
N GLY A 43 17.64 8.10 -2.98
CA GLY A 43 18.73 7.62 -2.13
C GLY A 43 19.70 6.64 -2.79
N PRO A 44 21.02 6.71 -2.52
CA PRO A 44 22.02 5.78 -3.07
C PRO A 44 21.98 4.38 -2.43
N ILE A 45 21.29 4.19 -1.30
CA ILE A 45 21.20 2.92 -0.58
C ILE A 45 19.77 2.37 -0.72
N ARG A 46 19.59 1.38 -1.59
CA ARG A 46 18.27 0.81 -1.92
C ARG A 46 17.89 -0.45 -1.16
N ASP A 47 18.86 -1.08 -0.48
CA ASP A 47 18.65 -2.36 0.22
C ASP A 47 17.65 -2.26 1.39
N TYR A 48 17.51 -1.07 1.97
CA TYR A 48 16.58 -0.82 3.09
C TYR A 48 15.24 -0.22 2.65
N ILE A 49 15.10 0.18 1.38
CA ILE A 49 13.86 0.79 0.87
C ILE A 49 12.64 -0.11 1.13
N PRO A 50 12.66 -1.43 0.85
CA PRO A 50 11.50 -2.28 1.10
C PRO A 50 11.03 -2.29 2.56
N VAL A 51 11.96 -2.27 3.51
CA VAL A 51 11.65 -2.29 4.95
C VAL A 51 11.06 -0.95 5.40
N LEU A 52 11.61 0.16 4.89
CA LEU A 52 11.13 1.51 5.19
C LEU A 52 9.72 1.73 4.62
N VAL A 53 9.51 1.33 3.37
CA VAL A 53 8.20 1.39 2.70
C VAL A 53 7.15 0.58 3.45
N GLU A 54 7.45 -0.66 3.84
CA GLU A 54 6.51 -1.48 4.60
C GLU A 54 6.12 -0.82 5.94
N ARG A 55 7.10 -0.25 6.66
CA ARG A 55 6.84 0.41 7.95
C ARG A 55 6.02 1.69 7.78
N ALA A 56 6.36 2.52 6.79
CA ALA A 56 5.64 3.76 6.50
C ALA A 56 4.20 3.47 6.06
N ALA A 57 4.01 2.53 5.13
CA ALA A 57 2.70 2.09 4.67
C ALA A 57 1.84 1.54 5.83
N LYS A 58 2.41 0.73 6.72
CA LYS A 58 1.71 0.24 7.93
C LYS A 58 1.21 1.37 8.81
N LEU A 59 2.07 2.36 9.08
CA LEU A 59 1.70 3.50 9.92
C LEU A 59 0.60 4.33 9.24
N ARG A 60 0.73 4.60 7.95
CA ARG A 60 -0.24 5.39 7.20
C ARG A 60 -1.60 4.70 7.14
N LEU A 61 -1.64 3.41 6.81
CA LEU A 61 -2.86 2.60 6.81
C LEU A 61 -3.51 2.56 8.20
N ALA A 62 -2.72 2.41 9.27
CA ALA A 62 -3.26 2.44 10.64
C ALA A 62 -3.87 3.80 11.03
N HIS A 63 -3.30 4.91 10.56
CA HIS A 63 -3.84 6.26 10.77
C HIS A 63 -5.00 6.62 9.82
N SER A 64 -5.19 5.90 8.71
CA SER A 64 -6.36 6.04 7.84
C SER A 64 -7.58 5.22 8.33
N GLN A 65 -7.38 4.28 9.24
CA GLN A 65 -8.43 3.46 9.86
C GLN A 65 -9.28 4.10 10.98
N PRO A 66 -8.90 5.19 11.70
CA PRO A 66 -9.69 5.66 12.84
C PRO A 66 -11.04 6.28 12.44
N ASP A 67 -11.26 6.62 11.17
CA ASP A 67 -12.48 7.32 10.73
C ASP A 67 -13.35 6.51 9.74
N ARG A 68 -12.87 5.34 9.27
CA ARG A 68 -13.63 4.55 8.27
C ARG A 68 -14.63 3.55 8.88
N LEU A 69 -14.65 3.40 10.21
CA LEU A 69 -15.69 2.66 10.94
C LEU A 69 -17.07 3.37 10.89
N GLY A 70 -17.15 4.61 10.38
CA GLY A 70 -18.40 5.34 10.12
C GLY A 70 -18.82 5.41 8.64
N GLN A 71 -17.96 5.02 7.69
CA GLN A 71 -18.28 5.06 6.26
C GLN A 71 -18.88 3.72 5.81
N VAL A 72 -20.17 3.52 6.09
CA VAL A 72 -20.98 2.58 5.30
C VAL A 72 -21.03 3.08 3.86
N ALA A 73 -20.32 2.41 2.97
CA ALA A 73 -20.44 2.64 1.54
C ALA A 73 -21.90 2.34 1.12
N PRO A 74 -22.63 3.27 0.46
CA PRO A 74 -23.93 2.93 -0.09
C PRO A 74 -23.73 1.90 -1.20
N ALA A 75 -24.26 0.70 -0.97
CA ALA A 75 -24.59 -0.21 -2.04
C ALA A 75 -25.65 0.45 -2.95
N GLY A 76 -25.19 1.05 -4.03
CA GLY A 76 -25.98 1.41 -5.19
C GLY A 76 -25.06 1.18 -6.40
N GLY A 77 -25.36 0.32 -7.35
CA GLY A 77 -26.67 0.06 -7.95
C GLY A 77 -26.50 0.29 -9.45
N THR A 78 -26.57 -0.80 -10.22
CA THR A 78 -26.87 -0.94 -11.65
C THR A 78 -26.86 0.30 -12.55
N ILE A 79 -26.06 0.27 -13.62
CA ILE A 79 -26.40 0.67 -15.01
C ILE A 79 -25.46 -0.18 -15.91
N GLY A 80 -25.85 -1.10 -16.78
CA GLY A 80 -27.01 -1.12 -17.67
C GLY A 80 -26.59 -0.56 -19.04
N VAL A 81 -25.99 -1.38 -19.91
CA VAL A 81 -26.11 -1.38 -21.40
C VAL A 81 -25.53 -2.70 -21.90
#